data_AF-A0A932VMI3-F1
#
_entry.id   AF-A0A932VMI3-F1
#
_cell.length_a   1.000
_cell.length_b   1.000
_cell.length_c   1.000
_cell.angle_alpha   90.00
_cell.angle_beta   90.00
_cell.angle_gamma   90.00
#
_symmetry.space_group_name_H-M   'P 1'
#
loop_
_entity.id
_entity.type
_entity.pdbx_description
1 polymer ?
#
loop_
_entity_poly.entity_id
_entity_poly.type
_entity_poly.pdbx_seq_one_letter_code
_entity_poly.pdbx_strand_id
1 'polypeptide(L)'
;MAKLFQKLGGLKYLIALAAGISLRFIPFRAPNIEPVMATTMPLAKKYGRLSGFLFAFLSMVLYDLIDGKVGAWTWVTAVVYGAIGIAAAYYFKNKSNRPLNYLKFSIVSTLAFDALTGLTIGPLFFHQAFTVALVGQIPFTLIHLAGNSVLALAVSPLIYRWLVLNPKLETQNSKNYLAVDQL
;
A
#
# COMPACT_ATOMS: atom_id res chain seq x y z
N MET A 1 -1.09 -22.25 8.97
CA MET A 1 -0.65 -20.83 9.03
C MET A 1 0.69 -20.55 8.34
N ALA A 2 1.79 -21.27 8.64
CA ALA A 2 3.12 -20.97 8.10
C ALA A 2 3.21 -20.90 6.55
N LYS A 3 2.53 -21.81 5.83
CA LYS A 3 2.49 -21.80 4.34
C LYS A 3 1.79 -20.55 3.78
N LEU A 4 0.75 -20.06 4.45
CA LEU A 4 0.04 -18.84 4.03
C LEU A 4 0.93 -17.61 4.24
N PHE A 5 1.58 -17.50 5.40
CA PHE A 5 2.51 -16.41 5.70
C PHE A 5 3.64 -16.32 4.67
N GLN A 6 4.24 -17.47 4.31
CA GLN A 6 5.25 -17.52 3.24
C GLN A 6 4.69 -17.07 1.89
N LYS A 7 3.47 -17.48 1.53
CA LYS A 7 2.81 -17.07 0.29
C LYS A 7 2.56 -15.55 0.22
N LEU A 8 2.35 -14.90 1.37
CA LEU A 8 2.17 -13.45 1.45
C LEU A 8 3.48 -12.66 1.32
N GLY A 9 4.64 -13.31 1.52
CA GLY A 9 5.97 -12.69 1.48
C GLY A 9 6.76 -12.82 2.78
N GLY A 10 6.21 -13.48 3.80
CA GLY A 10 6.91 -13.80 5.04
C GLY A 10 7.50 -12.58 5.75
N LEU A 11 8.76 -12.67 6.16
CA LEU A 11 9.48 -11.60 6.86
C LEU A 11 9.47 -10.26 6.08
N LYS A 12 9.61 -10.31 4.75
CA LYS A 12 9.62 -9.11 3.89
C LYS A 12 8.32 -8.32 4.01
N TYR A 13 7.21 -9.04 4.19
CA TYR A 13 5.90 -8.44 4.34
C TYR A 13 5.78 -7.70 5.68
N LEU A 14 6.29 -8.27 6.76
CA LEU A 14 6.32 -7.61 8.07
C LEU A 14 7.22 -6.37 8.06
N ILE A 15 8.40 -6.45 7.42
CA ILE A 15 9.30 -5.30 7.25
C ILE A 15 8.60 -4.19 6.47
N ALA A 16 7.96 -4.54 5.36
CA ALA A 16 7.19 -3.58 4.54
C ALA A 16 6.07 -2.91 5.35
N LEU A 17 5.34 -3.69 6.16
CA LEU A 17 4.22 -3.21 6.95
C LEU A 17 4.69 -2.29 8.08
N ALA A 18 5.72 -2.70 8.82
CA ALA A 18 6.31 -1.90 9.89
C ALA A 18 6.90 -0.59 9.35
N ALA A 19 7.72 -0.65 8.28
CA ALA A 19 8.27 0.55 7.67
C ALA A 19 7.17 1.47 7.12
N GLY A 20 6.15 0.89 6.49
CA GLY A 20 5.01 1.61 5.96
C GLY A 20 4.25 2.38 7.03
N ILE A 21 3.99 1.74 8.18
CA ILE A 21 3.31 2.34 9.33
C ILE A 21 4.21 3.40 9.99
N SER A 22 5.49 3.11 10.25
CA SER A 22 6.40 4.05 10.93
C SER A 22 6.56 5.37 10.16
N LEU A 23 6.65 5.31 8.84
CA LEU A 23 6.76 6.52 8.01
C LEU A 23 5.50 7.40 8.06
N ARG A 24 4.34 6.87 8.47
CA ARG A 24 3.10 7.63 8.66
C ARG A 24 3.06 8.41 9.96
N PHE A 25 4.02 8.20 10.87
CA PHE A 25 4.16 8.99 12.09
C PHE A 25 5.13 10.17 11.95
N ILE A 26 5.70 10.40 10.76
CA ILE A 26 6.52 11.60 10.49
C ILE A 26 5.62 12.85 10.59
N PRO A 27 5.95 13.82 11.45
CA PRO A 27 5.15 15.03 11.60
C PRO A 27 5.22 15.91 10.33
N PHE A 28 4.18 16.71 10.11
CA PHE A 28 4.07 17.66 8.98
C PHE A 28 4.16 17.05 7.57
N ARG A 29 3.92 15.74 7.45
CA ARG A 29 3.80 15.10 6.13
C ARG A 29 2.52 15.58 5.43
N ALA A 30 2.60 15.80 4.12
CA ALA A 30 1.40 16.11 3.35
C ALA A 30 0.46 14.89 3.29
N PRO A 31 -0.86 15.10 3.16
CA PRO A 31 -1.83 14.02 3.05
C PRO A 31 -1.46 13.02 1.94
N ASN A 32 -1.55 11.71 2.25
CA ASN A 32 -1.16 10.59 1.37
C ASN A 32 0.24 10.69 0.69
N ILE A 33 1.19 11.46 1.25
CA ILE A 33 2.62 11.15 1.06
C ILE A 33 2.97 9.98 1.97
N GLU A 34 2.38 8.83 1.68
CA GLU A 34 2.55 7.61 2.45
C GLU A 34 3.07 6.51 1.53
N PRO A 35 4.00 5.67 1.99
CA PRO A 35 4.53 4.58 1.18
C PRO A 35 3.50 3.45 0.99
N VAL A 36 2.24 3.57 1.42
CA VAL A 36 1.21 2.52 1.32
C VAL A 36 1.01 2.11 -0.14
N MET A 37 0.68 3.04 -1.04
CA MET A 37 0.51 2.73 -2.46
C MET A 37 1.82 2.26 -3.09
N ALA A 38 2.92 2.94 -2.78
CA ALA A 38 4.24 2.62 -3.29
C ALA A 38 4.73 1.22 -2.91
N THR A 39 4.31 0.71 -1.74
CA THR A 39 4.68 -0.62 -1.22
C THR A 39 3.67 -1.69 -1.63
N THR A 40 2.39 -1.34 -1.72
CA THR A 40 1.32 -2.26 -2.15
C THR A 40 1.59 -2.80 -3.54
N MET A 41 1.96 -1.94 -4.50
CA MET A 41 2.20 -2.34 -5.89
C MET A 41 3.25 -3.46 -6.05
N PRO A 42 4.49 -3.34 -5.53
CA PRO A 42 5.50 -4.38 -5.68
C PRO A 42 5.18 -5.67 -4.90
N LEU A 43 4.51 -5.58 -3.74
CA LEU A 43 4.06 -6.75 -3.00
C LEU A 43 2.96 -7.51 -3.77
N ALA A 44 1.94 -6.79 -4.23
CA ALA A 44 0.85 -7.34 -5.03
C ALA A 44 1.36 -7.98 -6.32
N LYS A 45 2.36 -7.35 -6.95
CA LYS A 45 3.04 -7.87 -8.15
C LYS A 45 3.69 -9.25 -7.92
N LYS A 46 4.40 -9.43 -6.80
CA LYS A 46 5.15 -10.67 -6.53
C LYS A 46 4.29 -11.76 -5.91
N TYR A 47 3.47 -11.39 -4.93
CA TYR A 47 2.76 -12.33 -4.05
C TYR A 47 1.26 -12.43 -4.36
N GLY A 48 0.77 -11.62 -5.30
CA GLY A 48 -0.58 -11.71 -5.85
C GLY A 48 -1.65 -10.99 -5.01
N ARG A 49 -2.91 -11.26 -5.38
CA ARG A 49 -4.10 -10.49 -4.95
C ARG A 49 -4.26 -10.43 -3.43
N LEU A 50 -4.08 -11.57 -2.75
CA LEU A 50 -4.27 -11.65 -1.31
C LEU A 50 -3.22 -10.84 -0.55
N SER A 51 -1.96 -10.88 -1.00
CA SER A 51 -0.89 -10.08 -0.39
C SER A 51 -1.12 -8.59 -0.63
N GLY A 52 -1.49 -8.20 -1.86
CA GLY A 52 -1.86 -6.83 -2.16
C GLY A 52 -3.01 -6.30 -1.31
N PHE A 53 -4.11 -7.08 -1.23
CA PHE A 53 -5.28 -6.74 -0.43
C PHE A 53 -4.92 -6.56 1.05
N LEU A 54 -4.34 -7.61 1.66
CA LEU A 54 -4.06 -7.61 3.08
C LEU A 54 -3.05 -6.52 3.45
N PHE A 55 -2.09 -6.21 2.57
CA PHE A 55 -1.05 -5.23 2.92
C PHE A 55 -1.66 -3.86 3.03
N ALA A 56 -2.43 -3.46 2.02
CA ALA A 56 -3.09 -2.18 1.95
C ALA A 56 -4.16 -2.07 3.05
N PHE A 57 -4.98 -3.11 3.22
CA PHE A 57 -6.00 -3.17 4.27
C PHE A 57 -5.40 -3.05 5.68
N LEU A 58 -4.41 -3.89 6.02
CA LEU A 58 -3.80 -3.88 7.34
C LEU A 58 -2.99 -2.61 7.59
N SER A 59 -2.38 -2.02 6.56
CA SER A 59 -1.68 -0.74 6.69
C SER A 59 -2.62 0.38 7.13
N MET A 60 -3.87 0.39 6.65
CA MET A 60 -4.90 1.35 7.09
C MET A 60 -5.38 1.04 8.51
N VAL A 61 -5.82 -0.21 8.76
CA VAL A 61 -6.38 -0.60 10.06
C VAL A 61 -5.38 -0.45 11.20
N LEU A 62 -4.14 -0.95 11.01
CA LEU A 62 -3.14 -0.92 12.07
C LEU A 62 -2.65 0.50 12.37
N TYR A 63 -2.54 1.35 11.35
CA TYR A 63 -2.18 2.75 11.59
C TYR A 63 -3.25 3.46 12.43
N ASP A 64 -4.52 3.38 12.05
CA ASP A 64 -5.61 4.02 12.79
C ASP A 64 -5.75 3.43 14.20
N LEU A 65 -5.47 2.13 14.36
CA LEU A 65 -5.44 1.47 15.66
C LEU A 65 -4.33 2.03 16.56
N ILE A 66 -3.11 2.18 16.03
CA ILE A 66 -1.96 2.71 16.78
C ILE A 66 -2.13 4.21 17.06
N ASP A 67 -2.67 4.97 16.11
CA ASP A 67 -2.94 6.41 16.23
C ASP A 67 -4.17 6.71 17.10
N GLY A 68 -4.94 5.69 17.50
CA GLY A 68 -6.13 5.83 18.35
C GLY A 68 -7.33 6.47 17.65
N LYS A 69 -7.39 6.43 16.31
CA LYS A 69 -8.43 7.08 15.47
C LYS A 69 -9.34 6.08 14.74
N VAL A 70 -9.46 4.86 15.26
CA VAL A 70 -10.34 3.84 14.66
C VAL A 70 -11.77 4.35 14.61
N GLY A 71 -12.38 4.28 13.42
CA GLY A 71 -13.77 4.66 13.21
C GLY A 71 -14.35 4.08 11.92
N ALA A 72 -15.56 4.52 11.55
CA ALA A 72 -16.20 4.09 10.30
C ALA A 72 -15.30 4.35 9.07
N TRP A 73 -14.56 5.45 9.09
CA TRP A 73 -13.65 5.83 8.01
C TRP A 73 -12.45 4.88 7.85
N THR A 74 -11.97 4.27 8.93
CA THR A 74 -10.93 3.22 8.90
C THR A 74 -11.37 2.07 8.00
N TRP A 75 -12.61 1.61 8.13
CA TRP A 75 -13.13 0.49 7.34
C TRP A 75 -13.34 0.88 5.88
N VAL A 76 -13.90 2.06 5.62
CA VAL A 76 -14.07 2.58 4.26
C VAL A 76 -12.72 2.62 3.55
N THR A 77 -11.73 3.28 4.15
CA THR A 77 -10.42 3.45 3.51
C THR A 77 -9.66 2.13 3.41
N ALA A 78 -9.70 1.27 4.42
CA ALA A 78 -9.04 -0.04 4.40
C ALA A 78 -9.60 -0.95 3.29
N VAL A 79 -10.92 -0.98 3.09
CA VAL A 79 -11.55 -1.79 2.04
C VAL A 79 -11.21 -1.24 0.66
N VAL A 80 -11.29 0.08 0.46
CA VAL A 80 -10.95 0.69 -0.84
C VAL A 80 -9.47 0.48 -1.18
N TYR A 81 -8.56 0.69 -0.22
CA TYR A 81 -7.14 0.41 -0.41
C TYR A 81 -6.88 -1.09 -0.64
N GLY A 82 -7.57 -1.98 0.07
CA GLY A 82 -7.53 -3.41 -0.17
C GLY A 82 -7.92 -3.76 -1.61
N ALA A 83 -8.99 -3.16 -2.14
CA ALA A 83 -9.42 -3.33 -3.52
C ALA A 83 -8.37 -2.83 -4.52
N ILE A 84 -7.71 -1.69 -4.24
CA ILE A 84 -6.55 -1.21 -5.03
C ILE A 84 -5.41 -2.23 -5.00
N GLY A 85 -5.12 -2.86 -3.85
CA GLY A 85 -4.13 -3.92 -3.75
C GLY A 85 -4.47 -5.14 -4.62
N ILE A 86 -5.74 -5.50 -4.73
CA ILE A 86 -6.21 -6.53 -5.67
C ILE A 86 -5.98 -6.07 -7.11
N ALA A 87 -6.40 -4.84 -7.45
CA ALA A 87 -6.23 -4.28 -8.79
C ALA A 87 -4.76 -4.23 -9.21
N ALA A 88 -3.85 -3.92 -8.29
CA ALA A 88 -2.41 -3.93 -8.52
C ALA A 88 -1.92 -5.32 -8.94
N ALA A 89 -2.35 -6.37 -8.24
CA ALA A 89 -1.95 -7.74 -8.58
C ALA A 89 -2.37 -8.13 -10.00
N TYR A 90 -3.56 -7.68 -10.45
CA TYR A 90 -3.99 -7.90 -11.83
C TYR A 90 -3.18 -7.10 -12.83
N TYR A 91 -3.03 -5.80 -12.59
CA TYR A 91 -2.33 -4.89 -13.51
C TYR A 91 -0.87 -5.29 -13.71
N PHE A 92 -0.17 -5.69 -12.65
CA PHE A 92 1.27 -5.98 -12.70
C PHE A 92 1.64 -7.43 -13.10
N LYS A 93 0.66 -8.35 -13.23
CA LYS A 93 0.89 -9.79 -13.49
C LYS A 93 1.86 -10.03 -14.65
N ASN A 94 1.71 -9.29 -15.74
CA ASN A 94 2.51 -9.44 -16.97
C ASN A 94 3.34 -8.18 -17.31
N LYS A 95 3.55 -7.30 -16.33
CA LYS A 95 4.33 -6.06 -16.54
C LYS A 95 5.76 -6.27 -16.09
N SER A 96 6.73 -5.62 -16.72
CA SER A 96 8.12 -5.58 -16.21
C SER A 96 8.25 -4.64 -15.01
N ASN A 97 9.33 -4.77 -14.23
CA ASN A 97 9.65 -3.88 -13.11
C ASN A 97 10.19 -2.52 -13.61
N ARG A 98 9.35 -1.76 -14.32
CA ARG A 98 9.67 -0.43 -14.85
C ARG A 98 8.99 0.65 -14.02
N PRO A 99 9.68 1.74 -13.62
CA PRO A 99 9.10 2.87 -12.88
C PRO A 99 7.81 3.40 -13.50
N LEU A 100 7.77 3.50 -14.83
CA LEU A 100 6.60 3.99 -15.56
C LEU A 100 5.34 3.13 -15.35
N ASN A 101 5.47 1.81 -15.14
CA ASN A 101 4.30 0.97 -14.86
C ASN A 101 3.70 1.30 -13.49
N TYR A 102 4.56 1.55 -12.50
CA TYR A 102 4.14 1.98 -11.16
C TYR A 102 3.50 3.36 -11.19
N LEU A 103 4.09 4.32 -11.90
CA LEU A 103 3.52 5.65 -12.08
C LEU A 103 2.10 5.58 -12.67
N LYS A 104 1.93 4.87 -13.80
CA LYS A 104 0.63 4.76 -14.47
C LYS A 104 -0.45 4.18 -13.55
N PHE A 105 -0.11 3.12 -12.82
CA PHE A 105 -1.04 2.52 -11.87
C PHE A 105 -1.37 3.46 -10.71
N SER A 106 -0.35 4.14 -10.19
CA SER A 106 -0.47 5.09 -9.08
C SER A 106 -1.40 6.26 -9.41
N ILE A 107 -1.27 6.86 -10.60
CA ILE A 107 -2.15 7.94 -11.06
C ILE A 107 -3.61 7.46 -11.11
N VAL A 108 -3.86 6.34 -11.82
CA VAL A 108 -5.23 5.83 -12.00
C VAL A 108 -5.84 5.42 -10.66
N SER A 109 -5.06 4.77 -9.79
CA SER A 109 -5.56 4.32 -8.49
C SER A 109 -5.80 5.47 -7.53
N THR A 110 -4.98 6.51 -7.57
CA THR A 110 -5.19 7.73 -6.78
C THR A 110 -6.48 8.42 -7.18
N LEU A 111 -6.69 8.65 -8.49
CA LEU A 111 -7.93 9.25 -9.00
C LEU A 111 -9.16 8.41 -8.62
N ALA A 112 -9.07 7.08 -8.76
CA ALA A 112 -10.17 6.19 -8.39
C ALA A 112 -10.45 6.21 -6.89
N PHE A 113 -9.41 6.19 -6.04
CA PHE A 113 -9.53 6.28 -4.59
C PHE A 113 -10.23 7.59 -4.20
N ASP A 114 -9.74 8.71 -4.73
CA ASP A 114 -10.19 10.05 -4.39
C ASP A 114 -11.61 10.33 -4.91
N ALA A 115 -11.96 9.85 -6.10
CA ALA A 115 -13.33 9.94 -6.59
C ALA A 115 -14.31 9.10 -5.75
N LEU A 116 -13.93 7.88 -5.39
CA LEU A 116 -14.79 7.00 -4.61
C LEU A 116 -14.94 7.48 -3.16
N THR A 117 -13.84 7.86 -2.51
CA THR A 117 -13.87 8.26 -1.10
C THR A 117 -14.26 9.73 -0.93
N GLY A 118 -13.64 10.64 -1.68
CA GLY A 118 -13.81 12.09 -1.51
C GLY A 118 -14.98 12.71 -2.26
N LEU A 119 -15.41 12.14 -3.40
CA LEU A 119 -16.54 12.66 -4.19
C LEU A 119 -17.82 11.84 -4.06
N THR A 120 -17.74 10.63 -3.50
CA THR A 120 -18.90 9.73 -3.40
C THR A 120 -19.21 9.37 -1.95
N ILE A 121 -18.40 8.51 -1.31
CA ILE A 121 -18.70 7.98 0.02
C ILE A 121 -18.68 9.09 1.06
N GLY A 122 -17.66 9.95 1.07
CA GLY A 122 -17.53 11.06 2.00
C GLY A 122 -18.73 12.00 1.97
N PRO A 123 -19.09 12.60 0.82
CA PRO A 123 -20.21 13.53 0.74
C PRO A 123 -21.54 12.91 1.16
N LEU A 124 -21.78 11.65 0.80
CA LEU A 124 -22.99 10.91 1.22
C LEU A 124 -23.00 10.65 2.73
N PHE A 125 -21.85 10.24 3.29
CA PHE A 125 -21.73 9.87 4.70
C PHE A 125 -21.78 11.07 5.65
N PHE A 126 -21.24 12.21 5.22
CA PHE A 126 -21.18 13.44 6.01
C PHE A 126 -22.24 14.48 5.62
N HIS A 127 -23.18 14.12 4.74
CA HIS A 127 -24.22 15.02 4.22
C HIS A 127 -23.66 16.34 3.65
N GLN A 128 -22.48 16.28 3.02
CA GLN A 128 -21.82 17.45 2.45
C GLN A 128 -22.36 17.71 1.04
N ALA A 129 -22.60 18.98 0.70
CA ALA A 129 -22.96 19.36 -0.66
C ALA A 129 -21.86 18.97 -1.65
N PHE A 130 -22.26 18.33 -2.76
CA PHE A 130 -21.31 17.81 -3.76
C PHE A 130 -20.37 18.89 -4.32
N THR A 131 -20.87 20.10 -4.54
CA THR A 131 -20.04 21.22 -5.05
C THR A 131 -18.93 21.61 -4.07
N VAL A 132 -19.22 21.60 -2.77
CA VAL A 132 -18.23 21.87 -1.72
C VAL A 132 -17.19 20.75 -1.68
N ALA A 133 -17.64 19.50 -1.74
CA ALA A 133 -16.74 18.35 -1.81
C ALA A 133 -15.83 18.41 -3.04
N LEU A 134 -16.38 18.71 -4.22
CA LEU A 134 -15.63 18.82 -5.46
C LEU A 134 -14.54 19.91 -5.39
N VAL A 135 -14.88 21.11 -4.91
CA VAL A 135 -13.92 22.21 -4.78
C VAL A 135 -12.80 21.85 -3.82
N GLY A 136 -13.11 21.24 -2.67
CA GLY A 136 -12.09 20.79 -1.71
C GLY A 136 -11.25 19.61 -2.22
N GLN A 137 -11.85 18.72 -3.01
CA GLN A 137 -11.20 17.51 -3.49
C GLN A 137 -10.14 17.80 -4.56
N ILE A 138 -10.29 18.84 -5.38
CA ILE A 138 -9.31 19.19 -6.42
C ILE A 138 -7.90 19.41 -5.84
N PRO A 139 -7.67 20.37 -4.91
CA PRO A 139 -6.34 20.58 -4.36
C PRO A 139 -5.83 19.37 -3.57
N PHE A 140 -6.71 18.65 -2.87
CA PHE A 140 -6.36 17.43 -2.14
C PHE A 140 -5.86 16.32 -3.08
N THR A 141 -6.56 16.10 -4.20
CA THR A 141 -6.20 15.10 -5.22
C THR A 141 -4.89 15.46 -5.91
N LEU A 142 -4.62 16.76 -6.15
CA LEU A 142 -3.34 17.19 -6.73
C LEU A 142 -2.15 16.85 -5.82
N ILE A 143 -2.29 17.08 -4.51
CA ILE A 143 -1.25 16.71 -3.52
C ILE A 143 -1.08 15.18 -3.47
N HIS A 144 -2.18 14.44 -3.46
CA HIS A 144 -2.14 12.97 -3.50
C HIS A 144 -1.44 12.45 -4.75
N LEU A 145 -1.80 12.98 -5.92
CA LEU A 145 -1.19 12.60 -7.18
C LEU A 145 0.31 12.88 -7.18
N ALA A 146 0.73 14.05 -6.70
CA ALA A 146 2.15 14.38 -6.60
C ALA A 146 2.89 13.39 -5.68
N GLY A 147 2.39 13.17 -4.46
CA GLY A 147 2.98 12.26 -3.49
C GLY A 147 3.08 10.82 -4.00
N ASN A 148 1.94 10.25 -4.42
CA ASN A 148 1.87 8.88 -4.92
C ASN A 148 2.65 8.69 -6.22
N SER A 149 2.73 9.69 -7.10
CA SER A 149 3.50 9.60 -8.34
C SER A 149 5.00 9.60 -8.07
N VAL A 150 5.48 10.50 -7.21
CA VAL A 150 6.90 10.57 -6.83
C VAL A 150 7.34 9.27 -6.16
N LEU A 151 6.57 8.80 -5.18
CA LEU A 151 6.90 7.54 -4.48
C LEU A 151 6.77 6.32 -5.41
N ALA A 152 5.80 6.29 -6.32
CA ALA A 152 5.68 5.21 -7.30
C ALA A 152 6.86 5.15 -8.27
N LEU A 153 7.35 6.31 -8.74
CA LEU A 153 8.49 6.38 -9.63
C LEU A 153 9.80 6.02 -8.93
N ALA A 154 10.04 6.61 -7.75
CA ALA A 154 11.32 6.50 -7.08
C ALA A 154 11.40 5.26 -6.19
N VAL A 155 10.36 4.96 -5.42
CA VAL A 155 10.44 4.01 -4.30
C VAL A 155 9.94 2.62 -4.69
N SER A 156 8.83 2.48 -5.43
CA SER A 156 8.29 1.16 -5.79
C SER A 156 9.27 0.22 -6.52
N PRO A 157 10.07 0.69 -7.50
CA PRO A 157 11.06 -0.18 -8.15
C PRO A 157 12.15 -0.63 -7.20
N LEU A 158 12.52 0.22 -6.24
CA LEU A 158 13.54 -0.05 -5.23
C LEU A 158 13.04 -1.05 -4.19
N ILE A 159 11.80 -0.88 -3.70
CA ILE A 159 11.14 -1.88 -2.84
C ILE A 159 11.11 -3.24 -3.55
N TYR A 160 10.72 -3.27 -4.83
CA TYR A 160 10.69 -4.52 -5.58
C TYR A 160 12.08 -5.17 -5.66
N ARG A 161 13.11 -4.39 -5.98
CA ARG A 161 14.47 -4.89 -6.17
C ARG A 161 15.13 -5.31 -4.86
N TRP A 162 15.05 -4.50 -3.81
CA TRP A 162 15.86 -4.63 -2.60
C TRP A 162 15.16 -5.30 -1.43
N LEU A 163 13.83 -5.26 -1.38
CA LEU A 163 13.05 -5.95 -0.36
C LEU A 163 12.41 -7.22 -0.92
N VAL A 164 11.61 -7.07 -1.98
CA VAL A 164 10.78 -8.16 -2.50
C VAL A 164 11.62 -9.27 -3.13
N LEU A 165 12.60 -8.93 -3.97
CA LEU A 165 13.46 -9.92 -4.62
C LEU A 165 14.69 -10.34 -3.80
N ASN A 166 14.85 -9.85 -2.57
CA ASN A 166 16.06 -10.12 -1.79
C ASN A 166 16.06 -11.55 -1.22
N PRO A 167 17.00 -12.43 -1.63
CA PRO A 167 17.01 -13.82 -1.19
C PRO A 167 17.42 -13.99 0.28
N LYS A 168 18.17 -13.03 0.86
CA LYS A 168 18.63 -13.10 2.25
C LYS A 168 17.48 -13.01 3.26
N LEU A 169 16.36 -12.43 2.85
CA LEU A 169 15.17 -12.24 3.68
C LEU A 169 14.11 -13.34 3.48
N GLU A 170 14.44 -14.43 2.76
CA GLU A 170 13.54 -15.55 2.58
C GLU A 170 13.40 -16.37 3.87
N THR A 171 12.16 -16.62 4.29
CA THR A 171 11.84 -17.31 5.56
C THR A 171 12.26 -18.79 5.58
N GLN A 172 12.73 -19.34 4.46
CA GLN A 172 13.26 -20.71 4.38
C GLN A 172 14.75 -20.81 4.75
N ASN A 173 15.51 -19.71 4.72
CA ASN A 173 16.95 -19.73 5.03
C ASN A 173 17.23 -19.96 6.53
N SER A 174 16.28 -19.71 7.43
CA SER A 174 16.49 -19.88 8.87
C SER A 174 16.61 -21.33 9.33
N LYS A 175 16.19 -22.32 8.53
CA LYS A 175 16.38 -23.74 8.86
C LYS A 175 17.78 -24.26 8.53
N ASN A 176 18.49 -23.63 7.60
CA ASN A 176 19.84 -24.06 7.22
C ASN A 176 20.92 -23.53 8.15
N TYR A 177 20.71 -22.39 8.82
CA TYR A 177 21.66 -21.88 9.82
C TYR A 177 21.67 -22.74 11.10
N LEU A 178 20.52 -23.30 11.51
CA LEU A 178 20.44 -24.16 12.70
C LEU A 178 21.00 -25.58 12.48
N ALA A 179 21.29 -25.97 11.23
CA ALA A 179 21.85 -27.27 10.90
C ALA A 179 23.38 -27.23 10.66
N VAL A 180 23.95 -26.04 10.47
CA VAL A 180 25.41 -25.86 10.30
C VAL A 180 26.11 -25.67 11.65
N ASP A 181 25.40 -25.19 12.68
CA ASP A 181 25.93 -25.07 14.04
C ASP A 181 25.87 -26.39 14.84
N GLN A 182 25.61 -27.53 14.19
CA GLN A 182 25.54 -28.86 14.81
C GLN A 182 26.52 -29.89 14.19
N LEU A 183 27.52 -29.42 13.44
CA LEU A 183 28.64 -30.22 12.92
C LEU A 183 29.98 -29.59 13.35
#